data_AF-A0AAD7R0J1-F1
#
_entry.id   AF-A0AAD7R0J1-F1
#
_cell.length_a   1.000
_cell.length_b   1.000
_cell.length_c   1.000
_cell.angle_alpha   90.00
_cell.angle_beta   90.00
_cell.angle_gamma   90.00
#
_symmetry.space_group_name_H-M   'P 1'
#
loop_
_entity.id
_entity.type
_entity.pdbx_description
1 polymer ?
#
loop_
_entity_poly.entity_id
_entity_poly.type
_entity_poly.pdbx_seq_one_letter_code
_entity_poly.pdbx_strand_id
1 'polypeptide(L)'
;MCLITYHPSEVTAQLINQDAMYFTTKMLFAHVQEFISSSPNLIQAGILISIYEYAHGKLDTAYNSIANCAKMAHAIGLHKLNSSLDPQENEARLGGEVEKNIWWGIVIYER
;
A
#
# COMPACT_ATOMS: atom_id res chain seq x y z
N MET A 1 38.00 6.66 10.81
CA MET A 1 37.06 5.54 11.06
C MET A 1 36.35 5.86 12.37
N CYS A 2 35.11 6.37 12.31
CA CYS A 2 34.39 6.80 13.50
C CYS A 2 33.46 5.66 13.95
N LEU A 3 33.60 5.21 15.20
CA LEU A 3 32.70 4.22 15.78
C LEU A 3 31.44 4.96 16.24
N ILE A 4 30.33 4.80 15.51
CA ILE A 4 29.04 5.29 16.00
C ILE A 4 28.62 4.35 17.14
N THR A 5 28.82 4.82 18.37
CA THR A 5 28.30 4.14 19.56
C THR A 5 26.84 4.56 19.70
N TYR A 6 25.94 3.70 19.24
CA TYR A 6 24.50 3.93 19.33
C TYR A 6 23.99 3.37 20.66
N HIS A 7 23.21 4.16 21.40
CA HIS A 7 22.73 3.76 22.73
C HIS A 7 21.49 2.85 22.60
N PRO A 8 21.45 1.64 23.20
CA PRO A 8 20.36 0.68 23.01
C PRO A 8 18.97 1.19 23.42
N SER A 9 18.89 2.13 24.37
CA SER A 9 17.61 2.69 24.82
C SER A 9 16.93 3.54 23.75
N GLU A 10 17.69 4.20 22.88
CA GLU A 10 17.14 5.06 21.83
C GLU A 10 16.50 4.21 20.71
N VAL A 11 17.16 3.11 20.32
CA VAL A 11 16.62 2.14 19.35
C VAL A 11 15.33 1.52 19.87
N THR A 12 15.32 1.13 21.15
CA THR A 12 14.13 0.49 21.76
C THR A 12 12.95 1.46 21.81
N ALA A 13 13.17 2.71 22.20
CA ALA A 13 12.11 3.73 22.22
C ALA A 13 11.59 4.07 20.81
N GLN A 14 12.47 4.11 19.81
CA GLN A 14 12.10 4.33 18.40
C GLN A 14 11.26 3.18 17.85
N LEU A 15 11.65 1.93 18.10
CA LEU A 15 10.90 0.74 17.68
C LEU A 15 9.50 0.69 18.30
N ILE A 16 9.40 0.97 19.61
CA ILE A 16 8.10 1.05 20.32
C ILE A 16 7.21 2.13 19.70
N ASN A 17 7.78 3.29 19.35
CA ASN A 17 7.04 4.37 18.71
C ASN A 17 6.55 3.98 17.31
N GLN A 18 7.39 3.32 16.51
CA GLN A 18 7.06 2.84 15.18
C GLN A 18 5.95 1.78 15.19
N ASP A 19 6.00 0.82 16.13
CA ASP A 19 4.95 -0.19 16.28
C ASP A 19 3.61 0.44 16.72
N ALA A 20 3.62 1.44 17.61
CA ALA A 20 2.43 2.16 18.01
C ALA A 20 1.82 2.97 16.85
N MET A 21 2.66 3.65 16.07
CA MET A 21 2.24 4.37 14.86
C MET A 21 1.64 3.43 13.81
N TYR A 22 2.29 2.30 13.56
CA TYR A 22 1.81 1.28 12.64
C TYR A 22 0.46 0.72 13.09
N PHE A 23 0.32 0.34 14.36
CA PHE A 23 -0.94 -0.17 14.89
C PHE A 23 -2.07 0.85 14.77
N THR A 24 -1.81 2.12 15.12
CA THR A 24 -2.78 3.20 14.98
C THR A 24 -3.19 3.41 13.51
N THR A 25 -2.21 3.34 12.59
CA THR A 25 -2.46 3.47 11.15
C THR A 25 -3.32 2.32 10.62
N LYS A 26 -3.03 1.06 11.02
CA LYS A 26 -3.85 -0.11 10.66
C LYS A 26 -5.28 0.01 11.17
N MET A 27 -5.45 0.44 12.42
CA MET A 27 -6.78 0.64 13.01
C MET A 27 -7.57 1.71 12.27
N LEU A 28 -6.96 2.85 11.98
CA LEU A 28 -7.61 3.92 11.23
C LEU A 28 -7.94 3.47 9.80
N PHE A 29 -7.02 2.78 9.14
CA PHE A 29 -7.23 2.23 7.80
C PHE A 29 -8.44 1.29 7.79
N ALA A 30 -8.50 0.32 8.70
CA ALA A 30 -9.62 -0.61 8.82
C ALA A 30 -10.95 0.13 9.09
N HIS A 31 -10.93 1.13 9.99
CA HIS A 31 -12.11 1.93 10.28
C HIS A 31 -12.61 2.67 9.02
N VAL A 32 -11.72 3.30 8.25
CA VAL A 32 -12.10 3.97 6.99
C VAL A 32 -12.68 2.98 5.97
N GLN A 33 -12.16 1.75 5.90
CA GLN A 33 -12.69 0.72 5.00
C GLN A 33 -14.15 0.32 5.30
N GLU A 34 -14.62 0.52 6.54
CA GLU A 34 -16.01 0.21 6.92
C GLU A 34 -17.00 1.26 6.38
N PHE A 35 -16.59 2.51 6.22
CA PHE A 35 -17.49 3.61 5.83
C PHE A 35 -17.35 4.03 4.37
N ILE A 36 -16.19 3.83 3.76
CA ILE A 36 -15.87 4.36 2.44
C ILE A 36 -15.72 3.22 1.44
N SER A 37 -16.35 3.36 0.28
CA SER A 37 -16.12 2.47 -0.86
C SER A 37 -14.67 2.51 -1.35
N SER A 38 -14.21 1.46 -2.01
CA SER A 38 -12.87 1.41 -2.60
C SER A 38 -12.58 2.64 -3.45
N SER A 39 -11.42 3.25 -3.25
CA SER A 39 -10.97 4.46 -3.96
C SER A 39 -9.46 4.41 -4.19
N PRO A 40 -8.93 5.14 -5.19
CA PRO A 40 -7.49 5.18 -5.45
C PRO A 40 -6.66 5.56 -4.22
N ASN A 41 -7.09 6.57 -3.46
CA ASN A 41 -6.39 7.03 -2.25
C ASN A 41 -6.35 5.95 -1.16
N LEU A 42 -7.45 5.22 -0.97
CA LEU A 42 -7.52 4.13 -0.01
C LEU A 42 -6.62 2.97 -0.43
N ILE A 43 -6.53 2.67 -1.73
CA ILE A 43 -5.63 1.65 -2.25
C ILE A 43 -4.17 2.07 -2.04
N GLN A 44 -3.82 3.33 -2.33
CA GLN A 44 -2.46 3.85 -2.09
C GLN A 44 -2.05 3.75 -0.62
N ALA A 45 -2.95 4.12 0.30
CA ALA A 45 -2.69 3.98 1.73
C ALA A 45 -2.41 2.52 2.11
N GLY A 46 -3.19 1.57 1.58
CA GLY A 46 -2.98 0.15 1.81
C GLY A 46 -1.66 -0.37 1.26
N ILE A 47 -1.23 0.11 0.08
CA ILE A 47 0.09 -0.22 -0.50
C ILE A 47 1.23 0.29 0.39
N LEU A 48 1.13 1.51 0.92
CA LEU A 48 2.15 2.04 1.83
C LEU A 48 2.25 1.21 3.12
N ILE A 49 1.11 0.77 3.65
CA ILE A 49 1.06 -0.14 4.80
C ILE A 49 1.71 -1.48 4.47
N SER A 50 1.42 -2.09 3.32
CA SER A 50 2.03 -3.38 2.95
C SER A 50 3.54 -3.26 2.76
N ILE A 51 4.02 -2.19 2.14
CA ILE A 51 5.45 -1.90 2.00
C ILE A 51 6.11 -1.79 3.38
N TYR A 52 5.49 -1.08 4.32
CA TYR A 52 5.99 -0.99 5.69
C TYR A 52 6.07 -2.37 6.36
N GLU A 53 5.03 -3.18 6.25
CA GLU A 53 4.98 -4.53 6.80
C GLU A 53 6.11 -5.41 6.24
N TYR A 54 6.31 -5.36 4.91
CA TYR A 54 7.38 -6.09 4.24
C TYR A 54 8.77 -5.64 4.69
N ALA A 55 9.01 -4.33 4.76
CA ALA A 55 10.30 -3.77 5.20
C ALA A 55 10.65 -4.16 6.65
N HIS A 56 9.65 -4.45 7.48
CA HIS A 56 9.82 -4.87 8.88
C HIS A 56 9.71 -6.40 9.06
N GLY A 57 9.78 -7.18 7.97
CA GLY A 57 9.78 -8.65 8.03
C GLY A 57 8.43 -9.30 8.35
N LYS A 58 7.33 -8.54 8.32
CA LYS A 58 5.95 -9.01 8.58
C LYS A 58 5.33 -9.55 7.28
N LEU A 59 5.98 -10.56 6.67
CA LEU A 59 5.69 -11.01 5.30
C LEU A 59 4.23 -11.49 5.10
N ASP A 60 3.70 -12.32 6.00
CA ASP A 60 2.31 -12.81 5.89
C ASP A 60 1.31 -11.66 5.98
N THR A 61 1.57 -10.69 6.84
CA THR A 61 0.73 -9.50 6.99
C THR A 61 0.79 -8.64 5.73
N ALA A 62 2.00 -8.40 5.21
CA ALA A 62 2.24 -7.65 3.99
C ALA A 62 1.50 -8.26 2.79
N TYR A 63 1.59 -9.59 2.65
CA TYR A 63 0.90 -10.33 1.61
C TYR A 63 -0.62 -10.18 1.70
N ASN A 64 -1.18 -10.28 2.91
CA ASN A 64 -2.62 -10.06 3.11
C ASN A 64 -3.05 -8.61 2.81
N SER A 65 -2.24 -7.62 3.21
CA SER A 65 -2.50 -6.20 2.96
C SER A 65 -2.49 -5.88 1.46
N ILE A 66 -1.51 -6.38 0.70
CA ILE A 66 -1.49 -6.16 -0.76
C ILE A 66 -2.62 -6.91 -1.47
N ALA A 67 -2.96 -8.13 -1.04
CA ALA A 67 -4.09 -8.87 -1.60
C ALA A 67 -5.43 -8.14 -1.38
N ASN A 68 -5.58 -7.44 -0.24
CA ASN A 68 -6.73 -6.57 -0.01
C ASN A 68 -6.75 -5.37 -0.96
N CYS A 69 -5.58 -4.77 -1.21
CA CYS A 69 -5.42 -3.69 -2.20
C CYS A 69 -5.78 -4.16 -3.62
N ALA A 70 -5.37 -5.36 -4.01
CA ALA A 70 -5.72 -5.97 -5.28
C ALA A 70 -7.25 -6.14 -5.42
N LYS A 71 -7.92 -6.64 -4.38
CA LYS A 71 -9.40 -6.75 -4.36
C LYS A 71 -10.09 -5.40 -4.52
N MET A 72 -9.63 -4.37 -3.80
CA MET A 72 -10.17 -3.01 -3.93
C MET A 72 -9.93 -2.43 -5.34
N ALA A 73 -8.73 -2.63 -5.91
CA ALA A 73 -8.39 -2.20 -7.27
C ALA A 73 -9.25 -2.91 -8.32
N HIS A 74 -9.55 -4.20 -8.12
CA HIS A 74 -10.49 -4.94 -8.94
C HIS A 74 -11.92 -4.38 -8.83
N ALA A 75 -12.38 -4.05 -7.63
CA ALA A 75 -13.72 -3.51 -7.37
C ALA A 75 -13.97 -2.18 -8.11
N ILE A 76 -12.95 -1.32 -8.23
CA ILE A 76 -13.05 -0.06 -8.98
C ILE A 76 -12.65 -0.18 -10.46
N GLY A 77 -12.30 -1.39 -10.93
CA GLY A 77 -12.05 -1.66 -12.35
C GLY A 77 -10.62 -1.38 -12.85
N LEU A 78 -9.63 -1.17 -11.97
CA LEU A 78 -8.25 -0.87 -12.40
C LEU A 78 -7.60 -2.00 -13.20
N HIS A 79 -7.99 -3.25 -12.98
CA HIS A 79 -7.53 -4.38 -13.79
C HIS A 79 -7.86 -4.24 -15.29
N LYS A 80 -8.86 -3.42 -15.64
CA LYS A 80 -9.27 -3.18 -17.03
C LYS A 80 -8.42 -2.12 -17.73
N LEU A 81 -7.57 -1.40 -17.01
CA LEU A 81 -6.74 -0.32 -17.56
C LEU A 81 -5.69 -0.83 -18.55
N ASN A 82 -5.34 -2.12 -18.50
CA ASN A 82 -4.42 -2.77 -19.45
C ASN A 82 -5.12 -3.47 -20.63
N SER A 83 -6.45 -3.38 -20.71
CA SER A 83 -7.23 -4.14 -21.71
C SER A 83 -7.35 -3.47 -23.08
N SER A 84 -7.09 -2.17 -23.19
CA SER A 84 -7.08 -1.51 -24.50
C SER A 84 -5.66 -1.36 -25.02
N LEU A 85 -5.43 -1.88 -26.22
CA LEU A 85 -4.21 -1.67 -27.01
C LEU A 85 -4.20 -0.28 -27.68
N ASP A 86 -5.31 0.46 -27.60
CA ASP A 86 -5.47 1.78 -28.18
C ASP A 86 -5.13 2.87 -27.13
N PRO A 87 -4.04 3.64 -27.34
CA PRO A 87 -3.67 4.74 -26.46
C PRO A 87 -4.78 5.79 -26.30
N GLN A 88 -5.60 5.99 -27.34
CA GLN A 88 -6.65 7.01 -27.37
C GLN A 88 -7.87 6.59 -26.54
N GLU A 89 -8.20 5.30 -26.52
CA GLU A 89 -9.22 4.74 -25.62
C GLU A 89 -8.75 4.74 -24.16
N ASN A 90 -7.45 4.55 -23.90
CA ASN A 90 -6.90 4.57 -22.55
C ASN A 90 -6.83 5.98 -21.93
N GLU A 91 -6.79 7.05 -22.73
CA GLU A 91 -6.95 8.42 -22.27
C GLU A 91 -8.43 8.77 -22.03
N ALA A 92 -9.34 8.27 -22.88
CA ALA A 92 -10.79 8.48 -22.72
C ALA A 92 -11.41 7.64 -21.58
N ARG A 93 -10.86 6.45 -21.30
CA ARG A 93 -11.29 5.55 -20.22
C ARG A 93 -10.71 5.98 -18.88
N LEU A 94 -11.06 7.19 -18.44
CA LEU A 94 -11.19 7.66 -17.05
C LEU A 94 -10.11 7.26 -16.01
N GLY A 95 -8.92 6.82 -16.42
CA GLY A 95 -7.87 6.39 -15.50
C GLY A 95 -6.68 7.31 -15.56
N GLY A 96 -6.62 8.23 -14.61
CA GLY A 96 -5.46 9.10 -14.43
C GLY A 96 -4.16 8.31 -14.23
N GLU A 97 -3.01 8.95 -14.43
CA GLU A 97 -1.68 8.34 -14.25
C GLU A 97 -1.54 7.61 -12.90
N VAL A 98 -2.18 8.15 -11.86
CA VAL A 98 -2.25 7.58 -10.52
C VAL A 98 -2.83 6.17 -10.51
N GLU A 99 -3.92 5.92 -11.24
CA GLU A 99 -4.60 4.62 -11.26
C GLU A 99 -3.77 3.56 -12.00
N LYS A 100 -3.10 3.96 -13.08
CA LYS A 100 -2.12 3.12 -13.80
C LYS A 100 -0.98 2.75 -12.85
N ASN A 101 -0.43 3.73 -12.14
CA ASN A 101 0.66 3.51 -11.20
C ASN A 101 0.25 2.59 -10.03
N ILE A 102 -0.96 2.74 -9.50
CA ILE A 102 -1.51 1.86 -8.47
C ILE A 102 -1.59 0.42 -8.98
N TRP A 103 -2.16 0.22 -10.16
CA TRP A 103 -2.31 -1.12 -10.73
C TRP A 103 -0.96 -1.79 -10.97
N TRP A 104 -0.01 -1.09 -11.60
CA TRP A 104 1.34 -1.60 -11.80
C TRP A 104 2.07 -1.85 -10.48
N GLY A 105 1.89 -0.99 -9.47
CA GLY A 105 2.43 -1.19 -8.14
C GLY A 105 1.95 -2.50 -7.50
N ILE A 106 0.67 -2.82 -7.62
CA ILE A 106 0.10 -4.09 -7.14
C ILE A 106 0.67 -5.28 -7.91
N VAL A 107 0.69 -5.22 -9.25
CA VAL A 107 1.17 -6.31 -10.12
C VAL A 107 2.65 -6.63 -9.89
N ILE A 108 3.48 -5.63 -9.62
CA ILE A 108 4.91 -5.82 -9.31
C ILE A 108 5.07 -6.42 -7.91
N TYR A 109 4.26 -5.98 -6.95
CA TYR A 109 4.40 -6.41 -5.56
C TYR A 109 3.88 -7.84 -5.31
N GLU A 110 2.93 -8.33 -6.11
CA GLU A 110 2.49 -9.74 -6.07
C GLU A 110 3.48 -10.72 -6.73
N ARG A 111 4.53 -10.24 -7.41
CA ARG A 111 5.48 -11.03 -8.20
C ARG A 111 6.79 -11.28 -7.46
#